data_AF-A0A6G1J207-F1
#
_entry.id   AF-A0A6G1J207-F1
#
_cell.length_a   1.000
_cell.length_b   1.000
_cell.length_c   1.000
_cell.angle_alpha   90.00
_cell.angle_beta   90.00
_cell.angle_gamma   90.00
#
_symmetry.space_group_name_H-M   'P 1'
#
loop_
_entity.id
_entity.type
_entity.pdbx_description
1 polymer ?
#
loop_
_entity_poly.entity_id
_entity_poly.type
_entity_poly.pdbx_seq_one_letter_code
_entity_poly.pdbx_strand_id
1 'polypeptide(L)'
;YTMMIQANKRVNSRRISSRELIGTIDTKDINKLKNFTQSILLERRQRWTCNLLNELERKELIPAGTSAYYRARIEPRPHKTCT
;
A
#
# COMPACT_ATOMS: atom_id res chain seq x y z
N TYR A 1 11.39 18.74 -3.29
CA TYR A 1 11.09 17.94 -2.10
C TYR A 1 11.75 16.57 -2.27
N THR A 2 12.54 16.09 -1.30
CA THR A 2 13.28 14.82 -1.43
C THR A 2 12.42 13.70 -0.86
N MET A 3 11.91 12.79 -1.71
CA MET A 3 11.19 11.61 -1.22
C MET A 3 12.17 10.69 -0.49
N MET A 4 12.04 10.59 0.83
CA MET A 4 12.80 9.64 1.63
C MET A 4 11.99 8.35 1.80
N ILE A 5 12.53 7.25 1.32
CA ILE A 5 12.00 5.92 1.64
C ILE A 5 12.40 5.62 3.08
N GLN A 6 11.45 5.16 3.90
CA GLN A 6 11.75 4.75 5.26
C GLN A 6 12.93 3.76 5.29
N ALA A 7 13.90 4.05 6.17
CA ALA A 7 15.13 3.28 6.37
C ALA A 7 16.15 3.32 5.21
N ASN A 8 16.11 4.35 4.35
CA ASN A 8 17.14 4.59 3.32
C ASN A 8 17.29 3.42 2.31
N LYS A 9 16.26 2.57 2.19
CA LYS A 9 16.27 1.40 1.31
C LYS A 9 16.13 1.84 -0.15
N ARG A 10 16.92 1.23 -1.05
CA ARG A 10 16.84 1.49 -2.49
C ARG A 10 15.50 1.00 -3.04
N VAL A 11 14.64 1.92 -3.49
CA VAL A 11 13.42 1.59 -4.27
C VAL A 11 13.71 1.58 -5.78
N ASN A 12 14.90 1.98 -6.23
CA ASN A 12 15.31 1.85 -7.62
C ASN A 12 15.64 0.38 -7.93
N SER A 13 14.61 -0.44 -8.16
CA SER A 13 14.73 -1.80 -8.67
C SER A 13 14.40 -1.80 -10.17
N ARG A 14 15.18 -2.55 -10.97
CA ARG A 14 14.97 -2.69 -12.43
C ARG A 14 13.58 -3.22 -12.80
N ARG A 15 12.86 -3.80 -11.84
CA ARG A 15 11.52 -4.39 -12.03
C ARG A 15 10.37 -3.47 -11.63
N ILE A 16 10.63 -2.23 -11.23
CA ILE A 16 9.58 -1.23 -10.96
C ILE A 16 9.39 -0.41 -12.23
N SER A 17 8.25 -0.58 -12.89
CA SER A 17 7.91 0.12 -14.13
C SER A 17 7.51 1.58 -13.89
N SER A 18 6.82 1.86 -12.79
CA SER A 18 6.31 3.20 -12.45
C SER A 18 6.10 3.35 -10.95
N ARG A 19 5.94 4.60 -10.49
CA ARG A 19 5.56 4.95 -9.13
C ARG A 19 4.44 5.98 -9.18
N GLU A 20 3.50 5.83 -8.27
CA GLU A 20 2.36 6.74 -8.12
C GLU A 20 2.36 7.26 -6.69
N LEU A 21 2.20 8.57 -6.52
CA LEU A 21 2.05 9.17 -5.21
C LEU A 21 0.60 8.98 -4.75
N ILE A 22 0.41 8.20 -3.69
CA ILE A 22 -0.92 7.90 -3.14
C ILE A 22 -1.34 8.92 -2.08
N GLY A 23 -0.38 9.46 -1.34
CA GLY A 23 -0.63 10.44 -0.29
C GLY A 23 0.64 10.80 0.47
N THR A 24 0.52 11.81 1.32
CA THR A 24 1.59 12.28 2.21
C THR A 24 1.12 12.14 3.64
N ILE A 25 1.93 11.51 4.48
CA ILE A 25 1.66 11.43 5.92
C ILE A 25 2.64 12.34 6.68
N ASP A 26 2.17 12.89 7.79
CA ASP A 26 2.99 13.64 8.72
C ASP A 26 3.99 12.69 9.42
N THR A 27 5.16 13.22 9.80
CA THR A 27 6.19 12.46 10.51
C THR A 27 5.68 11.91 11.84
N LYS A 28 4.73 12.61 12.49
CA LYS A 28 4.08 12.13 13.73
C LYS A 28 3.28 10.83 13.52
N ASP A 29 2.80 10.58 12.31
CA ASP A 29 1.93 9.44 11.99
C ASP A 29 2.72 8.21 11.48
N ILE A 30 4.05 8.32 11.39
CA ILE A 30 4.94 7.24 10.97
C ILE A 30 4.75 5.98 11.81
N ASN A 31 4.66 6.12 13.13
CA ASN A 31 4.48 4.97 14.02
C ASN A 31 3.09 4.34 13.87
N LYS A 32 2.07 5.14 13.53
CA LYS A 32 0.72 4.62 13.22
C LYS A 32 0.76 3.77 11.96
N LEU A 33 1.41 4.26 10.89
CA LEU A 33 1.61 3.50 9.66
C LEU A 33 2.31 2.16 9.97
N LYS A 34 3.42 2.19 10.72
CA LYS A 34 4.14 0.97 11.12
C LYS A 34 3.22 -0.01 11.85
N ASN A 35 2.44 0.46 12.82
CA ASN A 35 1.52 -0.39 13.58
C ASN A 35 0.46 -1.01 12.65
N PHE A 36 -0.10 -0.24 11.71
CA PHE A 36 -1.07 -0.79 10.74
C PHE A 36 -0.44 -1.88 9.87
N THR A 37 0.77 -1.66 9.35
CA THR A 37 1.47 -2.69 8.56
C THR A 37 1.68 -3.99 9.32
N GLN A 38 1.89 -3.93 10.63
CA GLN A 38 2.07 -5.12 11.48
C GLN A 38 0.75 -5.78 11.87
N SER A 39 -0.34 -5.00 11.98
CA SER A 39 -1.66 -5.51 12.38
C SER A 39 -2.41 -6.28 11.28
N ILE A 40 -2.07 -6.05 10.01
CA ILE A 40 -2.77 -6.66 8.89
C ILE A 40 -2.24 -8.07 8.67
N LEU A 41 -3.18 -9.03 8.63
CA LEU A 41 -2.89 -10.44 8.37
C LEU A 41 -2.06 -10.61 7.09
N LEU A 42 -1.06 -11.48 7.15
CA LEU A 42 -0.22 -11.85 6.00
C LEU A 42 -1.08 -12.54 4.93
N GLU A 43 -1.34 -11.80 3.85
CA GLU A 43 -2.05 -12.29 2.67
C GLU A 43 -1.21 -12.10 1.40
N ARG A 44 -1.78 -12.42 0.23
CA ARG A 44 -1.20 -12.03 -1.06
C ARG A 44 -0.92 -10.53 -1.04
N ARG A 45 0.31 -10.15 -1.43
CA ARG A 45 0.83 -8.77 -1.33
C ARG A 45 -0.16 -7.70 -1.83
N GLN A 46 -0.80 -7.91 -2.98
CA GLN A 46 -1.81 -6.97 -3.51
C GLN A 46 -3.01 -6.78 -2.57
N ARG A 47 -3.52 -7.84 -1.93
CA ARG A 47 -4.61 -7.77 -0.94
C ARG A 47 -4.16 -7.12 0.35
N TRP A 48 -2.98 -7.52 0.85
CA TRP A 48 -2.37 -6.90 2.02
C TRP A 48 -2.21 -5.39 1.84
N THR A 49 -1.72 -4.95 0.66
CA THR A 49 -1.60 -3.52 0.33
C THR A 49 -2.96 -2.84 0.30
N CYS A 50 -3.99 -3.44 -0.29
CA CYS A 50 -5.33 -2.83 -0.31
C CYS A 50 -5.93 -2.72 1.11
N ASN A 51 -5.72 -3.72 1.97
CA ASN A 51 -6.15 -3.67 3.36
C ASN A 51 -5.41 -2.57 4.15
N LEU A 52 -4.13 -2.37 3.86
CA LEU A 52 -3.35 -1.26 4.44
C LEU A 52 -3.90 0.09 4.00
N LEU A 53 -4.17 0.26 2.70
CA LEU A 53 -4.76 1.49 2.18
C LEU A 53 -6.12 1.76 2.83
N ASN A 54 -6.94 0.74 3.03
CA ASN A 54 -8.23 0.89 3.71
C ASN A 54 -8.08 1.39 5.16
N GLU A 55 -7.11 0.87 5.93
CA GLU A 55 -6.87 1.38 7.29
C GLU A 55 -6.31 2.82 7.29
N LEU A 56 -5.49 3.18 6.30
CA LEU A 56 -4.99 4.55 6.15
C LEU A 56 -6.11 5.52 5.76
N GLU A 57 -7.04 5.12 4.90
CA GLU A 57 -8.24 5.89 4.57
C GLU A 57 -9.13 6.11 5.77
N ARG A 58 -9.37 5.06 6.57
CA ARG A 58 -10.18 5.14 7.81
C ARG A 58 -9.60 6.10 8.86
N LYS A 59 -8.30 6.41 8.74
CA LYS A 59 -7.59 7.38 9.59
C LYS A 59 -7.36 8.72 8.91
N GLU A 60 -7.96 8.92 7.73
CA GLU A 60 -7.86 10.15 6.94
C GLU A 60 -6.42 10.53 6.59
N LEU A 61 -5.53 9.54 6.51
CA LEU A 61 -4.12 9.72 6.17
C LEU A 61 -3.88 9.74 4.65
N ILE A 62 -4.84 9.23 3.87
CA ILE A 62 -4.85 9.25 2.40
C ILE A 62 -6.28 9.52 1.90
N PRO A 63 -6.46 9.98 0.64
CA PRO A 63 -7.77 10.26 0.08
C PRO A 63 -8.69 9.03 0.09
N ALA A 64 -9.98 9.25 0.36
CA ALA A 64 -10.98 8.20 0.30
C ALA A 64 -11.17 7.66 -1.13
N GLY A 65 -11.39 6.35 -1.26
CA GLY A 65 -11.60 5.67 -2.54
C GLY A 65 -10.34 5.12 -3.19
N THR A 66 -9.15 5.47 -2.68
CA THR A 66 -7.86 4.88 -3.02
C THR A 66 -7.85 3.35 -2.84
N SER A 67 -8.33 2.83 -1.72
CA SER A 67 -8.32 1.39 -1.45
C SER A 67 -9.20 0.63 -2.45
N ALA A 68 -10.38 1.18 -2.77
CA ALA A 68 -11.29 0.63 -3.77
C ALA A 68 -10.67 0.64 -5.18
N TYR A 69 -10.01 1.74 -5.55
CA TYR A 69 -9.31 1.88 -6.83
C TYR A 69 -8.25 0.80 -7.03
N TYR A 70 -7.38 0.55 -6.04
CA TYR A 70 -6.37 -0.49 -6.15
C TYR A 70 -6.94 -1.90 -6.02
N ARG A 71 -8.02 -2.08 -5.25
CA ARG A 71 -8.68 -3.38 -5.11
C ARG A 71 -9.27 -3.88 -6.43
N ALA A 72 -9.77 -2.99 -7.26
CA ALA A 72 -10.24 -3.30 -8.62
C ALA A 72 -9.11 -3.75 -9.57
N ARG A 73 -7.85 -3.45 -9.25
CA ARG A 73 -6.66 -3.77 -10.05
C ARG A 73 -5.89 -4.99 -9.52
N ILE A 74 -6.43 -5.69 -8.52
CA ILE A 74 -5.84 -6.94 -8.03
C ILE A 74 -5.92 -7.97 -9.16
N GLU A 75 -4.76 -8.42 -9.61
CA GLU A 75 -4.68 -9.48 -10.62
C GLU A 75 -5.42 -10.73 -10.13
N PRO A 76 -6.17 -11.43 -10.99
CA PRO A 76 -6.75 -12.71 -10.64
C PRO A 76 -5.66 -13.70 -10.21
N ARG A 77 -6.04 -14.71 -9.41
CA ARG A 77 -5.08 -15.75 -9.04
C ARG A 77 -4.79 -16.60 -10.28
N PRO A 78 -3.52 -16.88 -10.61
CA PRO A 78 -3.14 -17.62 -11.83
C PRO A 78 -3.66 -19.07 -11.87
N HIS A 79 -4.23 -19.59 -10.79
CA HIS A 79 -4.78 -20.96 -10.70
C HIS A 79 -6.26 -21.02 -10.29
N LYS A 80 -7.03 -19.97 -10.61
CA LYS A 80 -8.51 -20.06 -10.56
C LYS A 80 -9.06 -19.93 -11.98
N THR A 81 -8.72 -20.86 -12.85
CA THR A 81 -9.63 -21.25 -13.93
C THR A 81 -10.80 -21.95 -13.28
N CYS A 82 -12.00 -21.40 -13.47
CA CYS A 82 -13.25 -21.98 -13.05
C CYS A 82 -13.37 -23.42 -13.55
N THR A 83 -13.57 -24.36 -12.64
CA THR A 83 -14.43 -25.55 -12.86
C THR A 83 -15.85 -25.16 -12.51
#